data_AF-A0A7W9GLR2-F1
#
_entry.id   AF-A0A7W9GLR2-F1
#
_cell.length_a   1.000
_cell.length_b   1.000
_cell.length_c   1.000
_cell.angle_alpha   90.00
_cell.angle_beta   90.00
_cell.angle_gamma   90.00
#
_symmetry.space_group_name_H-M   'P 1'
#
loop_
_entity.id
_entity.type
_entity.pdbx_description
1 polymer ?
#
loop_
_entity_poly.entity_id
_entity_poly.type
_entity_poly.pdbx_seq_one_letter_code
_entity_poly.pdbx_strand_id
1 'polypeptide(L)' 'MTKVTPYHSSNPTDPDVYHWHDNCPAGSQIPARNKVSGKGYGNRPCRLCERMD' A
#
# COMPACT_ATOMS: atom_id res chain seq x y z
N MET A 1 -13.19 3.96 6.65
CA MET A 1 -11.86 3.30 6.60
C MET A 1 -10.85 4.28 7.18
N THR A 2 -9.91 3.83 8.00
CA THR A 2 -9.01 4.78 8.66
C THR A 2 -7.82 5.03 7.76
N LYS A 3 -7.54 6.31 7.48
CA LYS A 3 -6.35 6.71 6.74
C LYS A 3 -5.14 6.51 7.63
N VAL A 4 -4.12 5.82 7.13
CA VAL A 4 -2.86 5.55 7.82
C VAL A 4 -1.69 6.17 7.08
N THR A 5 -0.54 6.22 7.73
CA THR A 5 0.72 6.59 7.06
C THR A 5 0.90 5.70 5.82
N PRO A 6 1.20 6.28 4.65
CA PRO A 6 1.37 5.52 3.43
C PRO A 6 2.37 4.38 3.60
N TYR A 7 2.15 3.27 2.90
CA TYR A 7 3.05 2.13 2.87
C TYR A 7 3.00 1.42 1.51
N HIS A 8 4.06 0.71 1.16
CA HIS A 8 4.16 -0.10 -0.05
C HIS A 8 4.87 -1.42 0.26
N SER A 9 4.91 -2.32 -0.72
CA SER A 9 5.70 -3.56 -0.61
C SER A 9 7.13 -3.31 -1.10
N SER A 10 8.12 -3.84 -0.40
CA SER A 10 9.51 -3.96 -0.88
C SER A 10 9.75 -5.20 -1.74
N ASN A 11 8.75 -6.08 -1.87
CA ASN A 11 8.88 -7.28 -2.67
C ASN A 11 8.74 -6.93 -4.17
N PRO A 12 9.76 -7.20 -5.01
CA PRO A 12 9.72 -6.84 -6.43
C PRO A 12 8.68 -7.62 -7.24
N THR A 13 8.07 -8.68 -6.69
CA THR A 13 6.97 -9.38 -7.36
C THR A 13 5.61 -8.73 -7.12
N ASP A 14 5.51 -7.86 -6.12
CA ASP A 14 4.27 -7.16 -5.81
C ASP A 14 4.14 -5.93 -6.72
N PRO A 15 2.92 -5.44 -7.00
CA PRO A 15 2.75 -4.24 -7.81
C PRO A 15 3.40 -3.00 -7.18
N ASP A 16 4.01 -2.14 -8.01
CA ASP A 16 4.55 -0.83 -7.63
C ASP A 16 3.45 0.18 -7.28
N VAL A 17 2.78 -0.06 -6.14
CA VAL A 17 1.69 0.75 -5.62
C VAL A 17 1.90 1.10 -4.16
N TYR A 18 1.31 2.19 -3.71
CA TYR A 18 1.22 2.51 -2.29
C TYR A 18 -0.21 2.54 -1.77
N HIS A 19 -0.35 2.22 -0.49
CA HIS A 19 -1.59 2.11 0.25
C HIS A 19 -1.61 3.14 1.37
N TRP A 20 -2.78 3.68 1.71
CA TRP A 20 -2.96 4.61 2.82
C TRP A 20 -4.23 4.33 3.63
N HIS A 21 -4.86 3.17 3.43
CA HIS A 21 -5.95 2.70 4.28
C HIS A 21 -5.51 1.43 5.02
N ASP A 22 -5.87 1.36 6.30
CA ASP A 22 -5.57 0.24 7.20
C ASP A 22 -6.19 -1.08 6.71
N ASN A 23 -7.39 -1.00 6.16
CA ASN A 23 -8.21 -2.13 5.74
C ASN A 23 -8.23 -2.33 4.22
N CYS A 24 -7.25 -1.80 3.48
CA CYS A 24 -7.12 -2.08 2.05
C CYS A 24 -6.89 -3.59 1.84
N PRO A 25 -7.73 -4.32 1.07
CA PRO A 25 -7.55 -5.76 0.86
C PRO A 25 -6.22 -6.13 0.20
N ALA A 26 -5.75 -5.30 -0.73
CA ALA A 26 -4.43 -5.48 -1.34
C ALA A 26 -3.30 -5.16 -0.37
N GLY A 27 -3.42 -4.08 0.40
CA GLY A 27 -2.41 -3.70 1.42
C GLY A 27 -2.35 -4.67 2.61
N SER A 28 -3.41 -5.43 2.86
CA SER A 28 -3.50 -6.47 3.89
C SER A 28 -2.82 -7.78 3.45
N GLN A 29 -2.64 -8.00 2.14
CA GLN A 29 -1.93 -9.16 1.61
C GLN A 29 -0.41 -8.99 1.64
N ILE A 30 0.10 -7.76 1.80
CA ILE A 30 1.53 -7.50 1.93
C ILE A 30 2.02 -8.06 3.28
N PRO A 31 2.92 -9.05 3.30
CA PRO A 31 3.49 -9.56 4.54
C PRO A 31 4.16 -8.44 5.34
N ALA A 32 4.03 -8.44 6.67
CA ALA A 32 4.59 -7.39 7.51
C ALA A 32 6.10 -7.15 7.27
N ARG A 33 6.86 -8.22 6.99
CA ARG A 33 8.29 -8.17 6.64
C ARG A 33 8.61 -7.42 5.33
N ASN A 34 7.64 -7.30 4.44
CA ASN A 34 7.78 -6.61 3.15
C ASN A 34 7.11 -5.23 3.19
N LYS A 35 6.41 -4.87 4.27
CA LYS A 35 5.67 -3.60 4.36
C LYS A 35 6.65 -2.49 4.73
N VAL A 36 6.86 -1.55 3.81
CA VAL A 36 7.74 -0.40 3.99
C VAL A 36 6.92 0.87 4.09
N SER A 37 7.23 1.69 5.09
CA SER A 37 6.60 3.00 5.29
C SER A 37 6.96 3.97 4.16
N GLY A 38 6.00 4.84 3.82
CA GLY A 38 6.10 5.80 2.72
C GLY A 38 5.46 5.31 1.43
N LYS A 39 5.38 6.21 0.45
CA LYS A 39 4.79 5.91 -0.86
C LYS A 39 5.69 5.00 -1.72
N GLY A 40 7.00 5.02 -1.49
CA GLY A 40 7.96 4.41 -2.41
C GLY A 40 8.14 5.28 -3.66
N TYR A 41 9.38 5.37 -4.15
CA TYR A 41 9.70 6.27 -5.25
C TYR A 41 9.14 5.72 -6.56
N GLY A 42 8.31 6.51 -7.27
CA GLY A 42 7.69 6.10 -8.54
C GLY A 42 6.44 5.23 -8.39
N ASN A 43 6.09 4.81 -7.18
CA ASN A 43 4.88 4.02 -6.94
C ASN A 43 3.63 4.86 -7.15
N ARG A 44 2.67 4.28 -7.87
CA ARG A 44 1.35 4.88 -8.10
C ARG A 44 0.41 4.59 -6.92
N PRO A 45 -0.65 5.39 -6.71
CA PRO A 45 -1.67 5.05 -5.73
C PRO A 45 -2.32 3.70 -6.02
N CYS A 46 -2.63 2.94 -4.96
CA CYS A 46 -3.45 1.74 -5.08
C CYS A 46 -4.88 2.12 -5.48
N ARG A 47 -5.39 1.58 -6.59
CA ARG A 47 -6.76 1.84 -7.07
C ARG A 47 -7.86 1.50 -6.06
N LEU A 48 -7.63 0.53 -5.17
CA LEU A 48 -8.59 0.23 -4.10
C LEU A 48 -8.59 1.34 -3.05
N CYS A 49 -7.41 1.82 -2.66
CA CYS A 49 -7.30 2.96 -1.76
C CYS A 49 -7.94 4.22 -2.37
N GLU A 50 -7.78 4.46 -3.68
CA GLU A 50 -8.45 5.59 -4.37
C GLU A 50 -9.98 5.51 -4.34
N ARG A 51 -10.55 4.31 -4.34
CA ARG A 51 -12.01 4.11 -4.25
C ARG A 51 -12.54 4.13 -2.81
N MET A 52 -11.65 4.14 -1.83
CA MET A 52 -11.95 4.09 -0.39
C MET A 52 -11.80 5.46 0.28
N ASP A 53 -11.28 6.44 -0.43
CA ASP A 53 -11.25 7.86 -0.08
C ASP A 53 -12.62 8.50 -0.42
#